data_AF-A0AAW1HGW0-F1
#
_entry.id   AF-A0AAW1HGW0-F1
#
_cell.length_a   1.000
_cell.length_b   1.000
_cell.length_c   1.000
_cell.angle_alpha   90.00
_cell.angle_beta   90.00
_cell.angle_gamma   90.00
#
_symmetry.space_group_name_H-M   'P 1'
#
loop_
_entity.id
_entity.type
_entity.pdbx_description
1 polymer ?
#
loop_
_entity_poly.entity_id
_entity_poly.type
_entity_poly.pdbx_seq_one_letter_code
_entity_poly.pdbx_strand_id
1 'polypeptide(L)'
;MGSTESVETCRLLMLAWAIWNERNHVFHGGEHTNPCRISNHASNYLCQHGDLMHKGTVRRDDIGEKEHHWKRPPEGFWKVNIDGVVFKDKGSGLGVVIRDL
;
A
#
# COMPACT_ATOMS: atom_id res chain seq x y z
N MET A 1 -9.18 -28.86 2.04
CA MET A 1 -10.24 -27.85 2.23
C MET A 1 -9.70 -26.48 2.63
N GLY A 2 -8.62 -26.36 3.43
CA GLY A 2 -8.09 -25.04 3.85
C GLY A 2 -7.33 -24.19 2.81
N SER A 3 -6.95 -24.74 1.64
CA SER A 3 -6.21 -23.97 0.62
C SER A 3 -7.10 -23.10 -0.26
N THR A 4 -8.32 -23.56 -0.60
CA THR A 4 -9.23 -22.84 -1.51
C THR A 4 -9.86 -21.63 -0.83
N GLU A 5 -10.30 -21.77 0.43
CA GLU A 5 -10.83 -20.65 1.24
C GLU A 5 -9.80 -19.53 1.43
N SER A 6 -8.53 -19.89 1.61
CA SER A 6 -7.45 -18.90 1.72
C SER A 6 -7.27 -18.10 0.43
N VAL A 7 -7.36 -18.75 -0.75
CA VAL A 7 -7.20 -18.08 -2.04
C VAL A 7 -8.39 -17.16 -2.33
N GLU A 8 -9.61 -17.60 -2.03
CA GLU A 8 -10.81 -16.77 -2.19
C GLU A 8 -10.81 -15.56 -1.26
N THR A 9 -10.36 -15.74 -0.01
CA THR A 9 -10.16 -14.65 0.94
C THR A 9 -9.14 -13.64 0.41
N CYS A 10 -7.98 -14.08 -0.11
CA CYS A 10 -7.00 -13.18 -0.72
C CYS A 10 -7.59 -12.40 -1.91
N ARG A 11 -8.40 -13.04 -2.76
CA ARG A 11 -9.07 -12.36 -3.89
C ARG A 11 -10.05 -11.29 -3.40
N LEU A 12 -10.87 -11.59 -2.40
CA LEU A 12 -11.79 -10.64 -1.80
C LEU A 12 -11.07 -9.43 -1.19
N LEU A 13 -10.02 -9.67 -0.41
CA LEU A 13 -9.22 -8.61 0.21
C LEU A 13 -8.53 -7.74 -0.85
N MET A 14 -7.96 -8.35 -1.90
CA MET A 14 -7.33 -7.62 -2.99
C MET A 14 -8.33 -6.78 -3.78
N LEU A 15 -9.54 -7.30 -4.02
CA LEU A 15 -10.60 -6.55 -4.67
C LEU A 15 -11.07 -5.37 -3.80
N ALA A 16 -11.26 -5.57 -2.50
CA ALA A 16 -11.62 -4.51 -1.56
C ALA A 16 -10.55 -3.40 -1.50
N TRP A 17 -9.27 -3.78 -1.48
CA TRP A 17 -8.15 -2.84 -1.54
C TRP A 17 -8.11 -2.07 -2.86
N ALA A 18 -8.31 -2.75 -4.00
CA ALA A 18 -8.33 -2.10 -5.31
C ALA A 18 -9.49 -1.09 -5.43
N ILE A 19 -10.67 -1.44 -4.91
CA ILE A 19 -11.83 -0.51 -4.85
C ILE A 19 -11.52 0.69 -3.96
N TRP A 20 -10.92 0.46 -2.78
CA TRP A 20 -10.54 1.55 -1.87
C TRP A 20 -9.52 2.50 -2.51
N ASN A 21 -8.53 1.96 -3.21
CA ASN A 21 -7.55 2.75 -3.95
C ASN A 21 -8.19 3.57 -5.07
N GLU A 22 -9.05 2.96 -5.89
CA GLU A 22 -9.74 3.68 -6.96
C GLU A 22 -10.61 4.81 -6.40
N ARG A 23 -11.32 4.55 -5.30
CA ARG A 23 -12.09 5.58 -4.60
C ARG A 23 -11.21 6.73 -4.13
N ASN A 24 -10.05 6.45 -3.56
CA ASN A 24 -9.12 7.49 -3.12
C ASN A 24 -8.50 8.24 -4.30
N HIS A 25 -8.20 7.55 -5.39
CA HIS A 25 -7.69 8.17 -6.61
C HIS A 25 -8.66 9.24 -7.11
N VAL A 26 -9.94 8.88 -7.20
CA VAL A 26 -11.01 9.81 -7.57
C VAL A 26 -11.16 10.94 -6.55
N PHE A 27 -11.15 10.62 -5.25
CA PHE A 27 -11.24 11.63 -4.19
C PHE A 27 -10.14 12.69 -4.28
N HIS A 28 -8.94 12.30 -4.72
CA HIS A 28 -7.80 13.18 -4.93
C HIS A 28 -7.72 13.79 -6.35
N GLY A 29 -8.82 13.79 -7.10
CA GLY A 29 -8.94 14.46 -8.40
C GLY A 29 -8.58 13.60 -9.61
N GLY A 30 -8.44 12.29 -9.42
CA GLY A 30 -8.36 11.31 -10.49
C GLY A 30 -9.70 11.08 -11.19
N GLU A 31 -9.66 10.53 -12.40
CA GLU A 31 -10.87 10.13 -13.13
C GLU A 31 -11.28 8.71 -12.75
N HIS A 32 -12.59 8.46 -12.73
CA HIS A 32 -13.11 7.12 -12.50
C HIS A 32 -12.71 6.16 -13.62
N THR A 33 -12.17 5.02 -13.23
CA THR A 33 -11.85 3.92 -14.13
C THR A 33 -13.01 2.91 -14.22
N ASN A 34 -13.08 2.20 -15.37
CA ASN A 34 -14.03 1.11 -15.59
C ASN A 34 -13.91 0.01 -14.50
N PRO A 35 -15.00 -0.44 -13.86
CA PRO A 35 -14.98 -1.46 -12.82
C PRO A 35 -14.27 -2.78 -13.21
N CYS A 36 -14.37 -3.20 -14.47
CA CYS A 36 -13.67 -4.37 -14.96
C CYS A 36 -12.14 -4.22 -14.86
N ARG A 37 -11.62 -3.00 -15.05
CA ARG A 37 -10.18 -2.73 -14.89
C ARG A 37 -9.74 -2.81 -13.43
N ILE A 38 -10.60 -2.43 -12.47
CA ILE A 38 -10.32 -2.58 -11.03
C ILE A 38 -10.22 -4.07 -10.67
N SER A 39 -11.17 -4.89 -11.13
CA SER A 39 -11.16 -6.35 -10.92
C SER A 39 -9.95 -7.03 -11.57
N ASN A 40 -9.62 -6.65 -12.80
CA ASN A 40 -8.44 -7.14 -13.50
C ASN A 40 -7.15 -6.72 -12.78
N HIS A 41 -7.08 -5.48 -12.27
CA HIS A 41 -5.95 -5.01 -11.51
C HIS A 41 -5.72 -5.83 -10.24
N ALA A 42 -6.76 -6.06 -9.45
CA ALA A 42 -6.69 -6.90 -8.25
C ALA A 42 -6.21 -8.33 -8.58
N SER A 43 -6.76 -8.94 -9.64
CA SER A 43 -6.41 -10.30 -10.06
C SER A 43 -4.97 -10.40 -10.56
N ASN A 44 -4.54 -9.46 -11.40
CA ASN A 44 -3.18 -9.41 -11.94
C ASN A 44 -2.15 -9.19 -10.84
N TYR A 45 -2.45 -8.31 -9.88
CA TYR A 45 -1.56 -8.04 -8.75
C TYR A 45 -1.36 -9.29 -7.89
N LEU A 46 -2.43 -10.02 -7.59
CA LEU A 46 -2.35 -11.26 -6.81
C LEU A 46 -1.55 -12.35 -7.55
N CYS A 47 -1.73 -12.45 -8.87
CA CYS A 47 -0.96 -13.37 -9.72
C CYS A 47 0.55 -13.03 -9.70
N GLN A 48 0.89 -11.77 -9.93
CA GLN A 48 2.27 -11.30 -9.91
C GLN A 48 2.93 -11.52 -8.54
N HIS A 49 2.20 -11.29 -7.46
CA HIS A 49 2.67 -11.58 -6.11
C HIS A 49 3.00 -13.07 -5.92
N GLY A 50 2.13 -13.97 -6.39
CA GLY A 50 2.39 -15.42 -6.37
C GLY A 50 3.65 -15.79 -7.14
N ASP A 51 3.83 -15.24 -8.34
CA ASP A 51 5.01 -15.48 -9.18
C ASP A 51 6.30 -14.98 -8.53
N LEU A 52 6.28 -13.82 -7.89
CA LEU A 52 7.44 -13.25 -7.19
C LEU A 52 7.82 -14.06 -5.96
N MET A 53 6.84 -14.53 -5.19
CA MET A 53 7.09 -15.41 -4.04
C MET A 53 7.65 -16.77 -4.46
N HIS A 54 7.28 -17.27 -5.65
CA HIS A 54 7.82 -18.52 -6.19
C HIS A 54 9.23 -18.35 -6.79
N LYS A 55 9.53 -17.19 -7.39
CA LYS A 55 10.82 -16.89 -8.05
C LYS A 55 11.91 -16.36 -7.11
N GLY A 56 11.55 -15.93 -5.90
CA GLY A 56 12.45 -15.21 -5.00
C GLY A 56 12.61 -15.87 -3.63
N THR A 57 13.22 -17.06 -3.55
CA THR A 57 13.91 -17.49 -2.32
C THR A 57 15.30 -16.87 -2.29
N VAL A 58 15.37 -15.54 -2.19
CA VAL A 58 16.53 -14.95 -1.51
C VAL A 58 16.32 -15.32 -0.05
N ARG A 59 17.20 -16.17 0.48
CA ARG A 59 17.20 -16.53 1.91
C ARG A 59 17.14 -15.24 2.72
N ARG A 60 16.03 -15.01 3.43
CA ARG A 60 15.91 -13.89 4.37
C ARG A 60 16.93 -13.96 5.50
N ASP A 61 17.58 -15.11 5.66
CA ASP A 61 18.54 -15.40 6.72
C ASP A 61 19.77 -14.47 6.73
N ASP A 62 20.09 -13.79 5.62
CA ASP A 62 21.29 -12.94 5.52
C ASP A 62 21.05 -11.44 5.76
N ILE A 63 19.78 -11.01 5.90
CA ILE A 63 19.44 -9.65 6.31
C ILE A 63 18.73 -9.80 7.64
N GLY A 64 19.51 -9.82 8.74
CA GLY A 64 18.97 -9.91 10.09
C GLY A 64 17.72 -9.05 10.20
N GLU A 65 16.57 -9.73 10.40
CA GLU A 65 15.24 -9.14 10.50
C GLU A 65 15.24 -8.18 11.69
N LYS A 66 15.76 -6.96 11.48
CA LYS A 66 15.32 -5.83 12.26
C LYS A 66 13.91 -5.59 11.76
N GLU A 67 12.96 -6.24 12.40
CA GLU A 67 11.57 -5.87 12.33
C GLU A 67 11.50 -4.34 12.54
N HIS A 68 11.37 -3.60 11.45
CA HIS A 68 11.16 -2.16 11.46
C HIS A 68 9.69 -1.90 11.84
N HIS A 69 9.31 -2.35 13.03
CA HIS A 69 8.05 -1.96 13.62
C HIS A 69 8.12 -0.48 13.98
N TRP A 70 7.03 0.22 13.71
CA TRP A 70 6.90 1.60 14.12
C TRP A 70 7.01 1.67 15.65
N LYS A 71 7.96 2.48 16.14
CA LYS A 71 8.11 2.79 17.57
C LYS A 71 7.77 4.25 17.80
N ARG A 72 7.18 4.53 18.97
CA ARG A 72 6.97 5.91 19.44
C ARG A 72 8.33 6.63 19.50
N PRO A 73 8.42 7.92 19.16
CA PRO A 73 9.62 8.72 19.42
C PRO A 73 10.03 8.64 20.90
N PRO A 74 11.33 8.74 21.20
CA PRO A 74 11.79 8.83 22.59
C PRO A 74 11.22 10.06 23.30
N GLU A 75 11.23 10.03 24.64
CA GLU A 75 10.83 11.18 25.47
C GLU A 75 11.63 12.43 25.07
N GLY A 76 10.93 13.57 24.96
CA GLY A 76 11.50 14.83 24.47
C GLY A 76 11.54 15.00 22.95
N PHE A 77 11.11 14.00 22.17
CA PHE A 77 11.04 14.07 20.70
C PHE A 77 9.59 14.02 20.19
N TRP A 78 9.32 14.80 19.14
CA TRP A 78 8.03 14.86 18.47
C TRP A 78 8.05 14.10 17.15
N LYS A 79 6.94 13.44 16.78
CA LYS A 79 6.81 12.87 15.44
C LYS A 79 6.34 13.95 14.48
N VAL A 80 7.13 14.22 13.46
CA VAL A 80 6.76 15.10 12.36
C VAL A 80 6.55 14.25 11.11
N ASN A 81 5.31 14.18 10.62
CA ASN A 81 5.04 13.65 9.29
C ASN A 81 5.06 14.80 8.30
N ILE A 82 5.80 14.63 7.20
CA ILE A 82 5.91 15.60 6.13
C ILE A 82 5.44 14.92 4.85
N ASP A 83 4.48 15.50 4.16
CA ASP A 83 4.05 15.07 2.84
C ASP A 83 4.18 16.24 1.85
N GLY A 84 4.65 15.93 0.64
CA GLY A 84 4.86 16.92 -0.41
C GLY A 84 3.98 16.60 -1.61
N VAL A 85 3.45 17.64 -2.24
CA VAL A 85 2.74 17.55 -3.52
C VAL A 85 3.36 18.54 -4.51
N VAL A 86 3.55 18.09 -5.75
CA VAL A 86 3.98 18.95 -6.85
C VAL A 86 2.81 19.10 -7.81
N PHE A 87 2.39 20.33 -8.07
CA PHE A 87 1.33 20.66 -9.02
C PHE A 87 1.97 21.00 -10.36
N LYS A 88 1.44 20.44 -11.46
CA LYS A 88 1.99 20.62 -12.80
C LYS A 88 2.24 22.10 -13.18
N ASP A 89 1.32 22.99 -12.80
CA ASP A 89 1.34 24.39 -13.25
C ASP A 89 1.30 25.40 -12.09
N LYS A 90 1.32 24.95 -10.83
CA LYS A 90 1.06 25.79 -9.64
C LYS A 90 2.14 25.70 -8.56
N GLY A 91 3.29 25.10 -8.86
CA GLY A 91 4.40 24.96 -7.90
C GLY A 91 4.24 23.72 -7.00
N SER A 92 4.64 23.81 -5.74
CA SER A 92 4.58 22.69 -4.79
C SER A 92 3.91 23.08 -3.48
N GLY A 93 3.28 22.09 -2.82
CA GLY A 93 2.70 22.20 -1.50
C GLY A 93 3.38 21.26 -0.52
N LEU A 94 3.46 21.67 0.75
CA LEU A 94 4.04 20.90 1.84
C LEU A 94 3.01 20.78 2.97
N GLY A 95 2.60 19.56 3.29
CA GLY A 95 1.85 19.21 4.48
C GLY A 95 2.80 18.82 5.61
N VAL A 96 2.60 19.37 6.80
CA VAL A 96 3.38 19.02 7.99
C VAL A 96 2.41 18.76 9.14
N VAL A 97 2.49 17.57 9.74
CA VAL A 97 1.74 17.22 10.94
C VAL A 97 2.70 16.85 12.05
N ILE A 98 2.73 17.67 13.09
CA ILE A 98 3.44 17.41 14.33
C ILE A 98 2.48 16.68 15.28
N ARG A 99 2.91 15.55 15.83
CA ARG A 99 2.13 14.77 16.79
C ARG A 99 2.90 14.65 18.09
N ASP A 100 2.25 15.03 19.18
CA ASP A 100 2.57 14.49 20.48
C ASP A 100 2.01 13.08 20.49
N LEU A 101 2.85 12.08 20.70
CA LEU A 101 2.41 10.69 20.73
C LEU A 101 2.37 10.24 22.16
#